data_AF-A0A976MDI7-F1
#
_entry.id   AF-A0A976MDI7-F1
#
_cell.length_a   1.000
_cell.length_b   1.000
_cell.length_c   1.000
_cell.angle_alpha   90.00
_cell.angle_beta   90.00
_cell.angle_gamma   90.00
#
_symmetry.space_group_name_H-M   'P 1'
#
loop_
_entity.id
_entity.type
_entity.pdbx_description
1 polymer ?
#
loop_
_entity_poly.entity_id
_entity_poly.type
_entity_poly.pdbx_seq_one_letter_code
_entity_poly.pdbx_strand_id
1 'polypeptide(L)'
;MIIINNIRVNSYNYTLTNLSIEQGVTRDGSYKFCSNLRICGGSIRGRKLCIPPVYVRPVMSRVKISVFNFLKSLSLFSIDKTTNVIDLYCGTGSLGLESLSYGSHKCTFVDISLKCLKAVNLNTIKCGFQDKCRIIRSDSIELINSPYLYNINEKFDLMFVAPPYEEVIYSDLLQYISECKILNDNAIVVVEYPKELSFLPHVINDKLFGVKNKKYGRTVIAMYMYNPSENRKHLVERGQKSFIPRAGSSKKLKTTKSVNEDVLVY
;
A
#
# COMPACT_ATOMS: atom_id res chain seq x y z
N MET A 1 19.30 -15.88 19.47
CA MET A 1 18.36 -15.44 20.52
C MET A 1 18.40 -13.91 20.55
N ILE A 2 17.64 -13.28 19.65
CA ILE A 2 17.60 -11.82 19.53
C ILE A 2 16.33 -11.35 20.25
N ILE A 3 16.54 -10.48 21.23
CA ILE A 3 15.50 -9.92 22.10
C ILE A 3 14.59 -9.04 21.22
N ILE A 4 13.39 -9.54 20.91
CA ILE A 4 12.34 -8.75 20.29
C ILE A 4 11.77 -7.88 21.41
N ASN A 5 12.21 -6.62 21.47
CA ASN A 5 11.58 -5.65 22.35
C ASN A 5 10.12 -5.48 21.91
N ASN A 6 9.20 -5.92 22.78
CA ASN A 6 7.76 -5.71 22.67
C ASN A 6 7.46 -4.21 22.51
N ILE A 7 7.31 -3.75 21.27
CA ILE A 7 6.72 -2.45 21.00
C ILE A 7 5.22 -2.61 21.26
N ARG A 8 4.78 -2.29 22.48
CA ARG A 8 3.37 -2.00 22.76
C ARG A 8 2.98 -0.75 21.97
N VAL A 9 2.32 -0.94 20.84
CA VAL A 9 1.69 0.17 20.10
C VAL A 9 0.37 0.46 20.80
N ASN A 10 0.28 1.63 21.46
CA ASN A 10 -0.94 2.11 22.08
C ASN A 10 -2.08 2.13 21.05
N SER A 11 -3.17 1.42 21.36
CA SER A 11 -4.44 1.49 20.64
C SER A 11 -5.00 2.91 20.76
N TYR A 12 -4.85 3.71 19.72
CA TYR A 12 -5.52 5.00 19.64
C TYR A 12 -6.99 4.76 19.29
N ASN A 13 -7.87 4.96 20.26
CA ASN A 13 -9.32 4.99 20.05
C ASN A 13 -9.67 6.18 19.14
N TYR A 14 -9.93 5.92 17.86
CA TYR A 14 -10.55 6.89 16.97
C TYR A 14 -12.06 6.85 17.19
N THR A 15 -12.60 7.93 17.76
CA THR A 15 -14.04 8.10 17.97
C THR A 15 -14.73 8.17 16.61
N LEU A 16 -15.63 7.22 16.34
CA LEU A 16 -16.52 7.20 15.18
C LEU A 16 -17.47 8.40 15.22
N THR A 17 -17.05 9.54 14.69
CA THR A 17 -17.94 10.68 14.45
C THR A 17 -18.42 10.67 13.00
N ASN A 18 -19.64 10.15 12.80
CA ASN A 18 -20.62 10.46 11.75
C ASN A 18 -20.10 10.84 10.35
N LEU A 19 -19.98 9.86 9.44
CA LEU A 19 -19.87 10.11 8.00
C LEU A 19 -20.58 9.02 7.17
N SER A 20 -21.91 9.08 7.07
CA SER A 20 -22.62 8.50 5.92
C SER A 20 -22.56 9.49 4.75
N ILE A 21 -21.37 9.67 4.16
CA ILE A 21 -21.25 10.26 2.83
C ILE A 21 -21.13 9.11 1.85
N GLU A 22 -22.24 8.72 1.22
CA GLU A 22 -22.16 7.91 0.01
C GLU A 22 -21.34 8.68 -1.03
N GLN A 23 -20.17 8.14 -1.38
CA GLN A 23 -19.41 8.60 -2.52
C GLN A 23 -19.96 7.95 -3.80
N GLY A 24 -19.55 8.42 -4.98
CA GLY A 24 -19.51 7.53 -6.15
C GLY A 24 -20.83 7.11 -6.83
N VAL A 25 -22.02 7.63 -6.48
CA VAL A 25 -23.28 7.34 -7.23
C VAL A 25 -23.79 8.60 -7.95
N THR A 26 -24.26 8.46 -9.19
CA THR A 26 -25.06 9.47 -9.90
C THR A 26 -26.55 9.36 -9.51
N ARG A 27 -27.38 10.34 -9.90
CA ARG A 27 -28.81 10.37 -9.53
C ARG A 27 -29.61 9.14 -10.01
N ASP A 28 -29.13 8.45 -11.03
CA ASP A 28 -29.70 7.25 -11.64
C ASP A 28 -29.19 5.94 -11.01
N GLY A 29 -28.37 6.00 -9.94
CA GLY A 29 -27.82 4.81 -9.30
C GLY A 29 -26.55 4.26 -9.95
N SER A 30 -26.05 4.87 -11.03
CA SER A 30 -24.82 4.41 -11.70
C SER A 30 -23.54 4.90 -11.00
N TYR A 31 -22.42 4.23 -11.25
CA TYR A 31 -21.16 4.58 -10.61
C TYR A 31 -20.54 5.83 -11.27
N LYS A 32 -20.12 6.80 -10.45
CA LYS A 32 -19.57 8.08 -10.89
C LYS A 32 -18.10 7.97 -11.28
N PHE A 33 -17.76 8.50 -12.45
CA PHE A 33 -16.37 8.71 -12.88
C PHE A 33 -15.85 10.07 -12.38
N CYS A 34 -14.69 10.06 -11.74
CA CYS A 34 -14.12 11.26 -11.13
C CYS A 34 -12.98 11.84 -11.99
N SER A 35 -13.02 13.14 -12.26
CA SER A 35 -11.96 13.85 -13.00
C SER A 35 -10.59 13.79 -12.29
N ASN A 36 -10.61 13.73 -10.96
CA ASN A 36 -9.42 13.70 -10.11
C ASN A 36 -8.87 12.28 -9.88
N LEU A 37 -9.61 11.24 -10.25
CA LEU A 37 -9.15 9.85 -10.21
C LEU A 37 -8.91 9.34 -11.63
N ARG A 38 -7.65 9.23 -12.03
CA ARG A 38 -7.25 8.84 -13.38
C ARG A 38 -5.94 8.08 -13.39
N ILE A 39 -5.68 7.35 -14.47
CA ILE A 39 -4.37 6.78 -14.77
C ILE A 39 -3.37 7.91 -15.03
N CYS A 40 -2.20 7.84 -14.40
CA CYS A 40 -1.20 8.91 -14.37
C CYS A 40 -0.08 8.75 -15.40
N GLY A 41 0.22 7.53 -15.83
CA GLY A 41 1.26 7.21 -16.81
C GLY A 41 0.96 5.92 -17.58
N GLY A 42 1.93 5.47 -18.39
CA GLY A 42 1.77 4.29 -19.24
C GLY A 42 0.90 4.51 -20.48
N SER A 43 0.47 3.41 -21.11
CA SER A 43 -0.22 3.35 -22.41
C SER A 43 -1.61 3.99 -22.41
N ILE A 44 -2.30 4.02 -21.27
CA ILE A 44 -3.66 4.58 -21.14
C ILE A 44 -3.71 5.81 -20.22
N ARG A 45 -2.59 6.56 -20.15
CA ARG A 45 -2.47 7.80 -19.37
C ARG A 45 -3.66 8.73 -19.60
N GLY A 46 -4.17 9.31 -18.50
CA GLY A 46 -5.28 10.26 -18.53
C GLY A 46 -6.67 9.63 -18.46
N ARG A 47 -6.78 8.30 -18.58
CA ARG A 47 -8.07 7.60 -18.50
C ARG A 47 -8.68 7.74 -17.10
N LYS A 48 -9.91 8.26 -17.03
CA LYS A 48 -10.65 8.46 -15.78
C LYS A 48 -11.18 7.14 -15.23
N LEU A 49 -11.17 6.99 -13.92
CA LEU A 49 -11.69 5.82 -13.23
C LEU A 49 -12.97 6.15 -12.45
N CYS A 50 -13.79 5.14 -12.30
CA CYS A 50 -15.01 5.13 -11.52
C CYS A 50 -14.67 4.93 -10.03
N ILE A 51 -15.46 5.58 -9.17
CA ILE A 51 -15.39 5.49 -7.72
C ILE A 51 -16.57 4.64 -7.23
N PRO A 52 -16.36 3.69 -6.29
CA PRO A 52 -17.42 2.88 -5.74
C PRO A 52 -18.34 3.67 -4.79
N PRO A 53 -19.57 3.19 -4.54
CA PRO A 53 -20.51 3.83 -3.64
C PRO A 53 -20.32 3.47 -2.17
N VAL A 54 -19.05 3.54 -1.77
CA VAL A 54 -18.51 3.39 -0.42
C VAL A 54 -17.33 4.33 -0.31
N TYR A 55 -17.04 4.80 0.90
CA TYR A 55 -15.86 5.62 1.12
C TYR A 55 -14.61 4.81 0.78
N VAL A 56 -13.86 5.26 -0.22
CA VAL A 56 -12.52 4.76 -0.54
C VAL A 56 -11.62 5.96 -0.65
N ARG A 57 -10.53 5.97 0.13
CA ARG A 57 -9.54 7.04 0.08
C ARG A 57 -8.68 6.87 -1.18
N PRO A 58 -8.81 7.73 -2.21
CA PRO A 58 -8.10 7.50 -3.45
C PRO A 58 -6.60 7.82 -3.30
N VAL A 59 -5.75 6.99 -3.90
CA VAL A 59 -4.31 7.27 -3.96
C VAL A 59 -4.07 8.51 -4.82
N MET A 60 -3.50 9.55 -4.23
CA MET A 60 -3.23 10.82 -4.91
C MET A 60 -2.32 10.63 -6.13
N SER A 61 -2.57 11.35 -7.23
CA SER A 61 -1.77 11.27 -8.46
C SER A 61 -0.27 11.47 -8.22
N ARG A 62 0.11 12.41 -7.35
CA ARG A 62 1.53 12.64 -6.97
C ARG A 62 2.17 11.43 -6.27
N VAL A 63 1.39 10.67 -5.50
CA VAL A 63 1.84 9.44 -4.85
C VAL A 63 2.04 8.38 -5.92
N LYS A 64 1.03 8.14 -6.77
CA LYS A 64 1.13 7.18 -7.88
C LYS A 64 2.33 7.44 -8.76
N ILE A 65 2.50 8.67 -9.27
CA ILE A 65 3.66 9.05 -10.10
C ILE A 65 4.97 8.72 -9.38
N SER A 66 5.09 9.07 -8.10
CA SER A 66 6.33 8.80 -7.35
C SER A 66 6.57 7.32 -7.07
N VAL A 67 5.51 6.53 -6.87
CA VAL A 67 5.57 5.08 -6.70
C VAL A 67 6.05 4.43 -7.99
N PHE A 68 5.37 4.70 -9.10
CA PHE A 68 5.66 4.11 -10.40
C PHE A 68 7.00 4.55 -10.99
N ASN A 69 7.46 5.78 -10.73
CA ASN A 69 8.82 6.19 -11.09
C ASN A 69 9.89 5.33 -10.39
N PHE A 70 9.67 4.97 -9.13
CA PHE A 70 10.59 4.08 -8.42
C PHE A 70 10.51 2.65 -8.95
N LEU A 71 9.31 2.11 -9.14
CA LEU A 71 9.12 0.76 -9.71
C LEU A 71 9.77 0.64 -11.09
N LYS A 72 9.66 1.67 -11.94
CA LYS A 72 10.38 1.75 -13.22
C LYS A 72 11.90 1.73 -13.06
N SER A 73 12.45 2.45 -12.09
CA SER A 73 13.90 2.45 -11.84
C SER A 73 14.45 1.09 -11.40
N LEU A 74 13.58 0.18 -10.97
CA LEU A 74 13.92 -1.20 -10.62
C LEU A 74 13.76 -2.18 -11.80
N SER A 75 13.43 -1.68 -12.99
CA SER A 75 13.17 -2.47 -14.20
C SER A 75 11.97 -3.42 -14.07
N LEU A 76 10.98 -3.10 -13.22
CA LEU A 76 9.79 -3.95 -13.06
C LEU A 76 8.89 -3.99 -14.31
N PHE A 77 9.00 -3.02 -15.22
CA PHE A 77 8.14 -2.93 -16.39
C PHE A 77 8.94 -2.92 -17.70
N SER A 78 10.12 -3.52 -17.69
CA SER A 78 10.94 -3.68 -18.89
C SER A 78 10.35 -4.74 -19.82
N ILE A 79 10.61 -4.62 -21.12
CA ILE A 79 10.00 -5.48 -22.15
C ILE A 79 10.37 -6.96 -22.03
N ASP A 80 11.53 -7.24 -21.42
CA ASP A 80 12.09 -8.56 -21.16
C ASP A 80 11.60 -9.20 -19.85
N LYS A 81 10.82 -8.47 -19.03
CA LYS A 81 10.31 -8.96 -17.75
C LYS A 81 8.80 -9.16 -17.78
N THR A 82 8.37 -10.38 -17.49
CA THR A 82 6.97 -10.65 -17.14
C THR A 82 6.75 -10.27 -15.67
N THR A 83 5.83 -9.33 -15.43
CA THR A 83 5.52 -8.83 -14.09
C THR A 83 4.08 -9.11 -13.75
N ASN A 84 3.86 -9.99 -12.78
CA ASN A 84 2.55 -10.27 -12.22
C ASN A 84 2.31 -9.40 -10.98
N VAL A 85 1.12 -8.79 -10.91
CA VAL A 85 0.77 -7.84 -9.85
C VAL A 85 -0.38 -8.38 -9.03
N ILE A 86 -0.34 -8.17 -7.72
CA ILE A 86 -1.50 -8.33 -6.83
C ILE A 86 -1.76 -7.00 -6.10
N ASP A 87 -3.00 -6.55 -6.11
CA ASP A 87 -3.46 -5.33 -5.45
C ASP A 87 -4.38 -5.75 -4.29
N LEU A 88 -3.80 -5.82 -3.08
CA LEU A 88 -4.53 -6.10 -1.85
C LEU A 88 -5.21 -4.82 -1.38
N TYR A 89 -6.46 -4.92 -0.92
CA TYR A 89 -7.31 -3.77 -0.57
C TYR A 89 -7.51 -2.83 -1.77
N CYS A 90 -7.83 -3.41 -2.94
CA CYS A 90 -7.70 -2.70 -4.21
C CYS A 90 -8.64 -1.49 -4.35
N GLY A 91 -9.76 -1.42 -3.63
CA GLY A 91 -10.70 -0.30 -3.66
C GLY A 91 -11.20 0.01 -5.07
N THR A 92 -10.68 1.07 -5.69
CA THR A 92 -11.04 1.44 -7.07
C THR A 92 -10.20 0.71 -8.15
N GLY A 93 -9.21 -0.08 -7.75
CA GLY A 93 -8.21 -0.72 -8.62
C GLY A 93 -7.17 0.25 -9.19
N SER A 94 -7.02 1.44 -8.59
CA SER A 94 -6.21 2.53 -9.15
C SER A 94 -4.73 2.17 -9.30
N LEU A 95 -4.15 1.38 -8.38
CA LEU A 95 -2.74 0.99 -8.43
C LEU A 95 -2.54 -0.19 -9.39
N GLY A 96 -3.34 -1.25 -9.30
CA GLY A 96 -3.27 -2.38 -10.22
C GLY A 96 -3.47 -1.99 -11.70
N LEU A 97 -4.43 -1.12 -12.00
CA LEU A 97 -4.65 -0.61 -13.37
C LEU A 97 -3.51 0.30 -13.85
N GLU A 98 -2.89 1.04 -12.94
CA GLU A 98 -1.70 1.84 -13.26
C GLU A 98 -0.55 0.92 -13.66
N SER A 99 -0.33 -0.20 -12.96
CA SER A 99 0.65 -1.22 -13.35
C SER A 99 0.41 -1.80 -14.74
N LEU A 100 -0.84 -2.12 -15.07
CA LEU A 100 -1.19 -2.61 -16.39
C LEU A 100 -0.92 -1.56 -17.48
N SER A 101 -1.19 -0.29 -17.19
CA SER A 101 -0.84 0.83 -18.08
C SER A 101 0.67 0.93 -18.31
N TYR A 102 1.49 0.67 -17.28
CA TYR A 102 2.96 0.64 -17.41
C TYR A 102 3.50 -0.63 -18.07
N GLY A 103 2.67 -1.65 -18.32
CA GLY A 103 3.05 -2.84 -19.07
C GLY A 103 3.18 -4.12 -18.23
N SER A 104 2.64 -4.17 -17.01
CA SER A 104 2.56 -5.45 -16.28
C SER A 104 1.76 -6.49 -17.08
N HIS A 105 2.09 -7.77 -16.88
CA HIS A 105 1.48 -8.86 -17.63
C HIS A 105 0.02 -9.09 -17.21
N LYS A 106 -0.20 -9.26 -15.89
CA LYS A 106 -1.51 -9.46 -15.28
C LYS A 106 -1.61 -8.73 -13.93
N CYS A 107 -2.84 -8.45 -13.51
CA CYS A 107 -3.13 -7.93 -12.18
C CYS A 107 -4.29 -8.68 -11.53
N THR A 108 -4.06 -9.18 -10.30
CA THR A 108 -5.08 -9.75 -9.44
C THR A 108 -5.53 -8.70 -8.42
N PHE A 109 -6.82 -8.36 -8.44
CA PHE A 109 -7.45 -7.39 -7.55
C PHE A 109 -8.19 -8.12 -6.42
N VAL A 110 -7.90 -7.76 -5.17
CA VAL A 110 -8.48 -8.36 -3.98
C VAL A 110 -9.13 -7.30 -3.11
N ASP A 111 -10.39 -7.51 -2.74
CA ASP A 111 -11.12 -6.67 -1.80
C ASP A 111 -12.29 -7.45 -1.17
N ILE A 112 -12.65 -7.12 0.07
CA ILE A 112 -13.81 -7.72 0.74
C ILE A 112 -15.14 -7.10 0.24
N SER A 113 -15.08 -5.84 -0.20
CA SER A 113 -16.22 -5.04 -0.61
C SER A 113 -16.63 -5.36 -2.04
N LEU A 114 -17.80 -6.00 -2.19
CA LEU A 114 -18.39 -6.24 -3.51
C LEU A 114 -18.61 -4.94 -4.30
N LYS A 115 -18.88 -3.81 -3.61
CA LYS A 115 -19.05 -2.50 -4.25
C LYS A 115 -17.74 -2.01 -4.88
N CYS A 116 -16.60 -2.23 -4.22
CA CYS A 116 -15.27 -1.94 -4.76
C CYS A 116 -14.97 -2.84 -5.97
N LEU A 117 -15.18 -4.15 -5.86
CA LEU A 117 -14.92 -5.09 -6.95
C LEU A 117 -15.77 -4.81 -8.21
N LYS A 118 -17.02 -4.36 -8.04
CA LYS A 118 -17.85 -3.87 -9.14
C LYS A 118 -17.23 -2.64 -9.83
N ALA A 119 -16.72 -1.67 -9.06
CA ALA A 119 -15.99 -0.53 -9.63
C ALA A 119 -14.72 -0.96 -10.37
N VAL A 120 -13.96 -1.90 -9.80
CA VAL A 120 -12.78 -2.49 -10.47
C VAL A 120 -13.19 -3.09 -11.81
N ASN A 121 -14.22 -3.93 -11.86
CA ASN A 121 -14.69 -4.54 -13.11
C ASN A 121 -15.09 -3.50 -14.17
N LEU A 122 -15.81 -2.44 -13.78
CA LEU A 122 -16.12 -1.34 -14.70
C LEU A 122 -14.86 -0.63 -15.20
N ASN A 123 -13.88 -0.43 -14.31
CA ASN A 123 -12.62 0.21 -14.64
C ASN A 123 -11.74 -0.67 -15.54
N THR A 124 -11.70 -1.99 -15.36
CA THR A 124 -10.92 -2.90 -16.21
C THR A 124 -11.45 -2.91 -17.64
N ILE A 125 -12.78 -2.98 -17.82
CA ILE A 125 -13.44 -2.88 -19.13
C ILE A 125 -13.14 -1.52 -19.76
N LYS A 126 -13.34 -0.43 -19.00
CA LYS A 126 -13.06 0.92 -19.50
C LYS A 126 -11.61 1.10 -19.91
N CYS A 127 -10.67 0.49 -19.20
CA CYS A 127 -9.25 0.54 -19.49
C CYS A 127 -8.81 -0.40 -20.61
N GLY A 128 -9.66 -1.34 -21.05
CA GLY A 128 -9.33 -2.33 -22.07
C GLY A 128 -8.39 -3.41 -21.55
N PHE A 129 -8.45 -3.73 -20.25
CA PHE A 129 -7.57 -4.70 -19.59
C PHE A 129 -8.31 -5.90 -19.00
N GLN A 130 -9.59 -6.11 -19.31
CA GLN A 130 -10.40 -7.20 -18.75
C GLN A 130 -9.72 -8.57 -18.87
N ASP A 131 -9.05 -8.86 -19.99
CA ASP A 131 -8.38 -10.15 -20.24
C ASP A 131 -7.04 -10.33 -19.48
N LYS A 132 -6.56 -9.27 -18.84
CA LYS A 132 -5.34 -9.26 -18.01
C LYS A 132 -5.65 -9.18 -16.52
N CYS A 133 -6.92 -9.19 -16.15
CA CYS A 133 -7.36 -8.94 -14.78
C CYS A 133 -8.01 -10.17 -14.18
N ARG A 134 -7.73 -10.40 -12.90
CA ARG A 134 -8.47 -11.34 -12.06
C ARG A 134 -9.05 -10.57 -10.88
N ILE A 135 -10.31 -10.80 -10.54
CA ILE A 135 -11.00 -10.09 -9.46
C ILE A 135 -11.45 -11.13 -8.44
N ILE A 136 -10.99 -11.01 -7.19
CA ILE A 136 -11.25 -11.97 -6.12
C ILE A 136 -11.88 -11.23 -4.94
N ARG A 137 -13.01 -11.76 -4.46
CA ARG A 137 -13.61 -11.30 -3.21
C ARG A 137 -13.07 -12.14 -2.06
N SER A 138 -12.27 -11.52 -1.20
CA SER A 138 -11.64 -12.20 -0.06
C SER A 138 -11.10 -11.18 0.94
N ASP A 139 -10.93 -11.61 2.18
CA ASP A 139 -10.02 -10.94 3.10
C ASP A 139 -8.57 -11.09 2.62
N SER A 140 -7.78 -10.02 2.70
CA SER A 140 -6.43 -10.04 2.14
C SER A 140 -5.48 -10.95 2.91
N ILE A 141 -5.63 -11.06 4.24
CA ILE A 141 -4.79 -11.92 5.08
C ILE A 141 -5.15 -13.39 4.84
N GLU A 142 -6.45 -13.70 4.76
CA GLU A 142 -6.91 -15.05 4.42
C GLU A 142 -6.35 -15.51 3.08
N LEU A 143 -6.42 -14.67 2.04
CA LEU A 143 -5.93 -15.01 0.71
C LEU A 143 -4.43 -15.28 0.69
N ILE A 144 -3.60 -14.48 1.35
CA ILE A 144 -2.14 -14.69 1.34
C ILE A 144 -1.72 -15.91 2.18
N ASN A 145 -2.50 -16.26 3.21
CA ASN A 145 -2.25 -17.44 4.06
C ASN A 145 -2.75 -18.73 3.42
N SER A 146 -3.89 -18.67 2.71
CA SER A 146 -4.55 -19.84 2.09
C SER A 146 -4.84 -19.62 0.60
N PRO A 147 -3.81 -19.36 -0.24
CA PRO A 147 -3.99 -19.01 -1.66
C PRO A 147 -4.67 -20.12 -2.48
N TYR A 148 -4.57 -21.37 -2.03
CA TYR A 148 -5.19 -22.54 -2.68
C TYR A 148 -6.74 -22.47 -2.66
N LEU A 149 -7.34 -21.88 -1.62
CA LEU A 149 -8.79 -21.66 -1.56
C LEU A 149 -9.29 -20.75 -2.69
N TYR A 150 -8.37 -19.92 -3.20
CA TYR A 150 -8.62 -18.94 -4.24
C TYR A 150 -7.99 -19.34 -5.57
N ASN A 151 -7.56 -20.59 -5.77
CA ASN A 151 -6.88 -21.03 -6.99
C ASN A 151 -5.72 -20.11 -7.43
N ILE A 152 -4.94 -19.59 -6.48
CA ILE A 152 -3.73 -18.81 -6.77
C ILE A 152 -2.57 -19.80 -6.80
N ASN A 153 -2.11 -20.09 -8.01
CA ASN A 153 -0.96 -20.97 -8.26
C ASN A 153 0.25 -20.19 -8.78
N GLU A 154 0.02 -18.98 -9.31
CA GLU A 154 1.09 -18.06 -9.70
C GLU A 154 1.73 -17.32 -8.52
N LYS A 155 2.95 -16.84 -8.76
CA LYS A 155 3.63 -15.87 -7.90
C LYS A 155 3.60 -14.47 -8.49
N PHE A 156 3.70 -13.47 -7.63
CA PHE A 156 3.66 -12.05 -7.95
C PHE A 156 5.03 -11.39 -7.78
N ASP A 157 5.34 -10.45 -8.67
CA ASP A 157 6.54 -9.60 -8.66
C ASP A 157 6.28 -8.27 -7.94
N LEU A 158 5.02 -7.88 -7.82
CA LEU A 158 4.59 -6.63 -7.21
C LEU A 158 3.31 -6.84 -6.42
N MET A 159 3.34 -6.44 -5.15
CA MET A 159 2.20 -6.46 -4.25
C MET A 159 1.91 -5.04 -3.76
N PHE A 160 0.70 -4.54 -3.98
CA PHE A 160 0.21 -3.33 -3.30
C PHE A 160 -0.58 -3.71 -2.06
N VAL A 161 -0.38 -2.96 -0.98
CA VAL A 161 -1.04 -3.17 0.31
C VAL A 161 -1.46 -1.80 0.83
N ALA A 162 -2.72 -1.42 0.59
CA ALA A 162 -3.28 -0.13 0.99
C ALA A 162 -4.50 -0.29 1.92
N PRO A 163 -4.32 -0.90 3.10
CA PRO A 163 -5.43 -1.20 3.99
C PRO A 163 -6.09 0.08 4.54
N PRO A 164 -7.37 -0.01 4.94
CA PRO A 164 -7.97 1.01 5.79
C PRO A 164 -7.19 1.11 7.11
N TYR A 165 -6.64 2.30 7.38
CA TYR A 165 -5.64 2.51 8.43
C TYR A 165 -6.03 2.03 9.84
N GLU A 166 -7.32 2.12 10.16
CA GLU A 166 -7.85 1.86 11.50
C GLU A 166 -8.27 0.40 11.68
N GLU A 167 -8.21 -0.41 10.64
CA GLU A 167 -8.74 -1.79 10.62
C GLU A 167 -7.64 -2.86 10.58
N VAL A 168 -6.35 -2.46 10.61
CA VAL A 168 -5.23 -3.40 10.55
C VAL A 168 -4.16 -3.13 11.59
N ILE A 169 -3.56 -4.23 12.07
CA ILE A 169 -2.34 -4.20 12.86
C ILE A 169 -1.16 -4.39 11.90
N TYR A 170 -0.38 -3.33 11.69
CA TYR A 170 0.68 -3.31 10.68
C TYR A 170 1.83 -4.29 10.97
N SER A 171 2.14 -4.57 12.24
CA SER A 171 3.13 -5.60 12.59
C SER A 171 2.72 -6.97 12.07
N ASP A 172 1.47 -7.33 12.32
CA ASP A 172 0.92 -8.64 11.98
C ASP A 172 0.78 -8.76 10.46
N LEU A 173 0.28 -7.70 9.81
CA LEU A 173 0.21 -7.61 8.35
C LEU A 173 1.58 -7.85 7.70
N LEU A 174 2.63 -7.19 8.19
CA LEU A 174 3.99 -7.38 7.67
C LEU A 174 4.53 -8.78 7.95
N GLN A 175 4.19 -9.36 9.11
CA GLN A 175 4.53 -10.75 9.43
C GLN A 175 3.89 -11.72 8.42
N TYR A 176 2.58 -11.63 8.20
CA TYR A 176 1.87 -12.47 7.22
C TYR A 176 2.43 -12.30 5.80
N ILE A 177 2.71 -11.07 5.36
CA ILE A 177 3.31 -10.83 4.06
C ILE A 177 4.71 -11.46 3.96
N SER A 178 5.53 -11.35 5.01
CA SER A 178 6.87 -11.94 5.02
C SER A 178 6.84 -13.47 4.95
N GLU A 179 5.78 -14.10 5.44
CA GLU A 179 5.65 -15.56 5.48
C GLU A 179 4.89 -16.13 4.27
N CYS A 180 4.21 -15.28 3.49
CA CYS A 180 3.43 -15.71 2.34
C CYS A 180 4.29 -16.36 1.25
N LYS A 181 3.71 -17.32 0.53
CA LYS A 181 4.40 -18.09 -0.52
C LYS A 181 4.06 -17.65 -1.94
N ILE A 182 3.28 -16.58 -2.07
CA ILE A 182 2.78 -16.07 -3.36
C ILE A 182 3.70 -15.01 -3.99
N LEU A 183 4.84 -14.69 -3.37
CA LEU A 183 5.80 -13.71 -3.91
C LEU A 183 6.99 -14.42 -4.56
N ASN A 184 7.45 -13.87 -5.68
CA ASN A 184 8.76 -14.19 -6.25
C ASN A 184 9.89 -13.55 -5.44
N ASP A 185 11.07 -14.15 -5.47
CA ASP A 185 12.27 -13.47 -4.96
C ASP A 185 12.48 -12.16 -5.73
N ASN A 186 12.96 -11.15 -5.02
CA ASN A 186 13.06 -9.75 -5.46
C ASN A 186 11.73 -9.03 -5.73
N ALA A 187 10.57 -9.63 -5.40
CA ALA A 187 9.29 -8.95 -5.53
C ALA A 187 9.26 -7.68 -4.68
N ILE A 188 8.55 -6.66 -5.17
CA ILE A 188 8.37 -5.40 -4.44
C ILE A 188 7.02 -5.40 -3.75
N VAL A 189 7.02 -5.14 -2.44
CA VAL A 189 5.81 -4.93 -1.66
C VAL A 189 5.70 -3.45 -1.34
N VAL A 190 4.64 -2.80 -1.81
CA VAL A 190 4.34 -1.38 -1.58
C VAL A 190 3.25 -1.29 -0.51
N VAL A 191 3.62 -0.82 0.67
CA VAL A 191 2.72 -0.70 1.82
C VAL A 191 2.39 0.76 2.09
N GLU A 192 1.09 1.08 2.10
CA GLU A 192 0.59 2.37 2.54
C GLU A 192 0.25 2.34 4.04
N TYR A 193 0.77 3.31 4.80
CA TYR A 193 0.52 3.40 6.23
C TYR A 193 0.36 4.85 6.74
N PRO A 194 -0.33 5.07 7.87
CA PRO A 194 -0.52 6.41 8.43
C PRO A 194 0.80 6.96 8.99
N LYS A 195 1.05 8.26 8.80
CA LYS A 195 2.24 8.96 9.34
C LYS A 195 2.39 8.81 10.86
N GLU A 196 1.30 8.55 11.56
CA GLU A 196 1.20 8.39 13.01
C GLU A 196 2.02 7.20 13.52
N LEU A 197 2.23 6.17 12.70
CA LEU A 197 3.14 5.05 13.04
C LEU A 197 4.62 5.43 12.96
N SER A 198 4.95 6.64 12.50
CA SER A 198 6.30 7.15 12.29
C SER A 198 7.09 6.38 11.22
N PHE A 199 7.51 5.14 11.51
CA PHE A 199 8.22 4.28 10.57
C PHE A 199 7.87 2.80 10.81
N LEU A 200 7.90 2.02 9.72
CA LEU A 200 7.83 0.57 9.80
C LEU A 200 9.25 -0.02 9.93
N PRO A 201 9.43 -1.21 10.51
CA PRO A 201 10.76 -1.81 10.64
C PRO A 201 11.42 -2.03 9.27
N HIS A 202 12.73 -1.84 9.20
CA HIS A 202 13.49 -2.00 7.96
C HIS A 202 13.59 -3.47 7.51
N VAL A 203 13.69 -4.41 8.46
CA VAL A 203 13.76 -5.85 8.18
C VAL A 203 12.62 -6.55 8.91
N ILE A 204 11.93 -7.45 8.22
CA ILE A 204 10.91 -8.34 8.80
C ILE A 204 11.29 -9.78 8.44
N ASN A 205 11.48 -10.61 9.48
CA ASN A 205 11.75 -12.05 9.38
C ASN A 205 12.86 -12.44 8.39
N ASP A 206 13.87 -11.58 8.20
CA ASP A 206 14.95 -11.74 7.20
C ASP A 206 14.46 -12.01 5.76
N LYS A 207 13.22 -11.61 5.47
CA LYS A 207 12.57 -11.82 4.16
C LYS A 207 12.13 -10.52 3.51
N LEU A 208 11.60 -9.56 4.26
CA LEU A 208 11.26 -8.24 3.73
C LEU A 208 12.32 -7.22 4.14
N PHE A 209 12.88 -6.54 3.14
CA PHE A 209 13.92 -5.54 3.34
C PHE A 209 13.50 -4.19 2.75
N GLY A 210 13.44 -3.17 3.60
CA GLY A 210 12.96 -1.85 3.25
C GLY A 210 13.89 -1.11 2.29
N VAL A 211 13.43 -0.83 1.07
CA VAL A 211 14.22 -0.14 0.04
C VAL A 211 13.87 1.33 -0.11
N LYS A 212 12.67 1.74 0.32
CA LYS A 212 12.23 3.14 0.30
C LYS A 212 11.14 3.41 1.31
N ASN A 213 11.21 4.55 1.98
CA ASN A 213 10.12 5.03 2.84
C ASN A 213 9.90 6.54 2.61
N LYS A 214 8.69 6.94 2.18
CA LYS A 214 8.43 8.33 1.80
C LYS A 214 7.06 8.82 2.22
N LYS A 215 7.05 9.97 2.92
CA LYS A 215 5.85 10.64 3.42
C LYS A 215 5.20 11.55 2.38
N TYR A 216 3.88 11.53 2.32
CA TYR A 216 3.01 12.34 1.46
C TYR A 216 1.82 12.87 2.27
N GLY A 217 2.03 13.93 3.06
CA GLY A 217 0.97 14.47 3.92
C GLY A 217 0.70 13.52 5.10
N ARG A 218 -0.51 12.95 5.18
CA ARG A 218 -0.91 11.95 6.19
C ARG A 218 -0.52 10.52 5.83
N THR A 219 -0.25 10.26 4.55
CA THR A 219 0.18 8.95 4.04
C THR A 219 1.69 8.81 4.10
N VAL A 220 2.17 7.60 4.38
CA VAL A 220 3.53 7.18 4.10
C VAL A 220 3.51 5.93 3.23
N ILE A 221 4.41 5.87 2.25
CA ILE A 221 4.61 4.70 1.40
C ILE A 221 5.95 4.06 1.75
N ALA A 222 5.88 2.86 2.32
CA ALA A 222 7.02 1.97 2.47
C ALA A 222 7.07 1.01 1.27
N MET A 223 8.28 0.74 0.79
CA MET A 223 8.53 -0.27 -0.23
C MET A 223 9.57 -1.24 0.29
N TYR A 224 9.22 -2.51 0.27
CA TYR A 224 10.07 -3.62 0.65
C TYR A 224 10.44 -4.44 -0.57
N MET A 225 11.62 -5.05 -0.53
CA MET A 225 12.02 -6.13 -1.41
C MET A 225 11.89 -7.45 -0.65
N TYR A 226 11.18 -8.41 -1.22
CA TYR A 226 11.03 -9.76 -0.68
C TYR A 226 12.19 -10.64 -1.15
N ASN A 227 12.85 -11.35 -0.24
CA ASN A 227 13.98 -12.25 -0.49
C ASN A 227 14.96 -11.71 -1.54
N PRO A 228 15.68 -10.61 -1.24
CA PRO A 228 16.60 -10.01 -2.19
C PRO A 228 17.73 -11.00 -2.54
N SER A 229 17.92 -11.25 -3.84
CA SER A 229 19.07 -12.00 -4.33
C SER A 229 20.37 -11.20 -4.13
N GLU A 230 21.52 -11.87 -4.18
CA GLU A 230 22.84 -11.26 -3.96
C GLU A 230 23.07 -9.99 -4.81
N ASN A 231 22.74 -10.06 -6.10
CA ASN A 231 22.87 -8.92 -7.02
C ASN A 231 21.91 -7.75 -6.72
N ARG A 232 20.93 -7.91 -5.82
CA ARG A 232 19.99 -6.86 -5.41
C ARG A 232 20.25 -6.31 -4.01
N LYS A 233 21.17 -6.90 -3.22
CA LYS A 233 21.51 -6.42 -1.85
C LYS A 233 21.95 -4.97 -1.81
N HIS A 234 22.68 -4.50 -2.84
CA HIS A 234 23.09 -3.10 -2.94
C HIS A 234 21.91 -2.10 -2.93
N LEU A 235 20.71 -2.51 -3.38
CA LEU A 235 19.51 -1.68 -3.34
C LEU A 235 18.95 -1.58 -1.91
N VAL A 236 19.04 -2.67 -1.14
CA VAL A 236 18.66 -2.70 0.29
C VAL A 236 19.60 -1.82 1.10
N GLU A 237 20.91 -1.93 0.90
CA GLU A 237 21.92 -1.12 1.60
C GLU A 237 21.74 0.39 1.33
N ARG A 238 21.52 0.76 0.07
CA ARG A 238 21.19 2.15 -0.31
C ARG A 238 19.85 2.59 0.29
N GLY A 239 18.87 1.69 0.33
CA GLY A 239 17.53 1.90 0.84
C GLY A 239 17.48 2.13 2.35
N GLN A 240 18.33 1.46 3.12
CA GLN A 240 18.34 1.49 4.58
C GLN A 240 18.36 2.91 5.15
N LYS A 241 19.24 3.78 4.62
CA LYS A 241 19.36 5.19 5.03
C LYS A 241 18.11 6.02 4.72
N SER A 242 17.34 5.62 3.72
CA SER A 242 16.08 6.27 3.33
C SER A 242 14.86 5.68 4.02
N PHE A 243 14.99 4.45 4.54
CA PHE A 243 13.91 3.71 5.15
C PHE A 243 13.74 4.05 6.63
N ILE A 244 14.86 4.15 7.33
CA ILE A 244 14.93 4.59 8.73
C ILE A 244 15.12 6.11 8.72
N PRO A 245 14.17 6.90 9.25
CA PRO A 245 14.36 8.34 9.40
C PRO A 245 15.62 8.60 10.24
N ARG A 246 16.50 9.51 9.81
CA ARG A 246 17.65 9.93 10.64
C ARG A 246 17.15 10.39 12.01
N ALA A 247 17.74 9.87 13.08
CA ALA A 247 17.58 10.41 14.43
C ALA A 247 18.01 11.88 14.39
N GLY A 248 17.05 12.81 14.39
CA GLY A 248 17.33 14.24 14.20
C GLY A 248 16.15 15.09 13.72
N SER A 249 14.99 14.50 13.40
CA SER A 249 13.75 15.26 13.09
C SER A 249 12.72 15.24 14.21
N SER A 250 13.10 14.83 15.42
CA SER A 250 12.32 15.12 16.63
C SER A 250 12.53 16.60 16.95
N LYS A 251 11.65 17.47 16.47
CA LYS A 251 11.45 18.77 17.12
C LYS A 251 11.28 18.45 18.61
N LYS A 252 12.17 19.00 19.46
CA LYS A 252 12.00 19.01 20.91
C LYS A 252 10.53 19.27 21.21
N LEU A 253 9.82 18.27 21.74
CA LEU A 253 8.61 18.56 22.49
C LEU A 253 9.09 19.52 23.57
N LYS A 254 8.58 20.77 23.53
CA LYS A 254 8.77 21.72 24.61
C LYS A 254 8.22 21.04 25.86
N THR A 255 9.14 20.58 26.71
CA THR A 255 8.83 20.31 28.11
C THR A 255 8.19 21.57 28.66
N THR A 256 7.04 21.35 29.27
CA THR A 256 6.22 22.31 30.01
C THR A 256 7.07 23.32 30.77
N LYS A 257 6.63 24.58 30.71
CA LYS A 257 7.12 25.67 31.54
C LYS A 257 7.36 25.17 32.97
N SER A 258 8.56 25.42 33.46
CA SER A 258 8.87 25.58 34.87
C SER A 258 7.82 26.50 35.50
N VAL A 259 7.00 25.94 36.38
CA VAL A 259 6.30 26.75 37.38
C VAL A 259 7.34 27.01 38.46
N ASN A 260 7.51 28.30 38.75
CA ASN A 260 8.50 28.88 39.65
C ASN A 260 8.50 28.19 41.03
N GLU A 261 9.70 27.90 41.51
CA GLU A 261 10.01 28.02 42.94
C GLU A 261 9.92 29.51 43.29
N ASP A 262 9.07 29.83 44.27
CA ASP A 262 9.37 30.72 45.40
C ASP A 262 8.06 31.07 46.12
N VAL A 263 8.00 30.74 47.42
CA VAL A 263 7.61 31.63 48.54
C VAL A 263 7.19 30.78 49.76
N LEU A 264 8.13 30.72 50.72
CA LEU A 264 8.02 30.93 52.18
C LEU A 264 7.03 30.07 53.00
N VAL A 265 7.50 29.19 53.89
CA VAL A 265 7.96 29.43 55.29
C VAL A 265 6.80 29.43 56.31
N TYR A 266 6.89 28.45 57.22
CA TYR A 266 6.06 28.05 58.38
C TYR A 266 4.74 27.32 58.11
#